data_AF-A0A6N8AE30-F1
#
_entry.id   AF-A0A6N8AE30-F1
#
_cell.length_a   1.000
_cell.length_b   1.000
_cell.length_c   1.000
_cell.angle_alpha   90.00
_cell.angle_beta   90.00
_cell.angle_gamma   90.00
#
_symmetry.space_group_name_H-M   'P 1'
#
loop_
_entity.id
_entity.type
_entity.pdbx_description
1 polymer ?
#
loop_
_entity_poly.entity_id
_entity_poly.type
_entity_poly.pdbx_seq_one_letter_code
_entity_poly.pdbx_strand_id
1 'polypeptide(L)'
;MNDLSYDELIEVQGIKLPLCKNIVTPRIERQMRLGNYEVGECAAARKFIHKGDRVLDLGAGIGLVASAVSKIEGVERIVSVEANPELLEVIRETHKINGIDTVELRHGIVSKEAAEQVPFYLRGHFWSSSMEPDSRPYKEVVPMTAFAMNDLIEEIDPTVIIADIEGGELEIFDGLTLDKVRTVIIELHPLVYGVEGQRKVLKFFDDLGFRAEDEYRSGSVWVFSRMPIKQVPRFLTRGPSSPVHTQDNPQFVIPTCMRNEGPFLLEWLAFHRSIGIQNFVVFSNDCSDGTDLLLDRLDELGVVTHLPNPAKAAKSTYFQPLAMKFAMDMPQVRRADYVIQTDVDEFINIKVGDGTVTDLLNAAGPFHVLSISELNFSSGGNWELKDGWLTEMFREHETDTPGHWQARRGVKSIIHGADNFETWPVHRPGIFAGSFDQLVWLDGSGNPVPEDFVVNHENGIDRRGRYDLVQLDHHPLRSAESYLMKQWRGSVADNRRSTDHHYYRKRSLGGNFYGHIDRLLPRARKEWDALISDKKLLDLHRASIDVHRERIRSIENEPAISEVRDWIRENYFADQGSD
;
A
#
# COMPACT_ATOMS: atom_id res chain seq x y z
N MET A 1 18.68 47.42 -16.58
CA MET A 1 17.40 46.92 -17.08
C MET A 1 17.56 46.82 -18.59
N ASN A 2 17.81 45.61 -19.11
CA ASN A 2 17.70 45.40 -20.55
C ASN A 2 16.21 45.47 -20.85
N ASP A 3 15.77 46.44 -21.67
CA ASP A 3 14.40 46.47 -22.15
C ASP A 3 14.12 45.16 -22.90
N LEU A 4 13.17 44.38 -22.38
CA LEU A 4 12.67 43.19 -23.04
C LEU A 4 12.07 43.63 -24.39
N SER A 5 12.71 43.31 -25.51
CA SER A 5 12.26 43.75 -26.83
C SER A 5 11.28 42.73 -27.44
N TYR A 6 10.04 43.16 -27.64
CA TYR A 6 9.01 42.42 -28.37
C TYR A 6 8.12 43.39 -29.16
N ASP A 7 7.74 43.01 -30.38
CA ASP A 7 6.94 43.87 -31.27
C ASP A 7 5.48 43.39 -31.36
N GLU A 8 5.18 42.24 -30.76
CA GLU A 8 3.92 41.53 -30.91
C GLU A 8 3.53 40.83 -29.61
N LEU A 9 2.22 40.83 -29.32
CA LEU A 9 1.61 40.02 -28.26
C LEU A 9 0.84 38.87 -28.90
N ILE A 10 1.03 37.66 -28.40
CA ILE A 10 0.22 36.49 -28.79
C ILE A 10 -0.68 36.13 -27.62
N GLU A 11 -1.97 36.01 -27.88
CA GLU A 11 -2.92 35.52 -26.88
C GLU A 11 -3.01 33.99 -26.94
N VAL A 12 -2.67 33.33 -25.85
CA VAL A 12 -2.73 31.87 -25.69
C VAL A 12 -3.55 31.58 -24.45
N GLN A 13 -4.60 30.76 -24.57
CA GLN A 13 -5.44 30.40 -23.43
C GLN A 13 -5.97 31.64 -22.66
N GLY A 14 -6.26 32.75 -23.35
CA GLY A 14 -6.75 33.99 -22.74
C GLY A 14 -5.68 34.81 -21.98
N ILE A 15 -4.40 34.44 -22.08
CA ILE A 15 -3.26 35.16 -21.52
C ILE A 15 -2.45 35.77 -22.66
N LYS A 16 -2.10 37.05 -22.52
CA LYS A 16 -1.24 37.76 -23.48
C LYS A 16 0.23 37.51 -23.18
N LEU A 17 0.95 36.93 -24.13
CA LEU A 17 2.37 36.61 -23.99
C LEU A 17 3.20 37.52 -24.92
N PRO A 18 4.31 38.12 -24.44
CA PRO A 18 5.22 38.88 -25.30
C PRO A 18 6.00 37.93 -26.21
N LEU A 19 5.99 38.18 -27.53
CA LEU A 19 6.77 37.40 -28.49
C LEU A 19 8.22 37.87 -28.53
N CYS A 20 9.02 37.41 -27.56
CA CYS A 20 10.46 37.65 -27.52
C CYS A 20 11.18 36.68 -28.46
N LYS A 21 11.42 37.07 -29.72
CA LYS A 21 11.99 36.20 -30.78
C LYS A 21 13.40 35.67 -30.47
N ASN A 22 14.10 36.26 -29.52
CA ASN A 22 15.38 35.77 -29.00
C ASN A 22 15.23 34.58 -28.04
N ILE A 23 14.04 34.39 -27.45
CA ILE A 23 13.73 33.32 -26.49
C ILE A 23 12.77 32.31 -27.13
N VAL A 24 11.67 32.80 -27.69
CA VAL A 24 10.64 32.01 -28.37
C VAL A 24 11.11 31.61 -29.77
N THR A 25 11.32 30.32 -29.99
CA THR A 25 11.71 29.83 -31.32
C THR A 25 10.52 29.73 -32.28
N PRO A 26 10.76 29.65 -33.61
CA PRO A 26 9.69 29.46 -34.58
C PRO A 26 8.79 28.24 -34.32
N ARG A 27 9.32 27.18 -33.69
CA ARG A 27 8.53 26.00 -33.31
C ARG A 27 7.54 26.33 -32.19
N ILE A 28 7.99 27.01 -31.15
CA ILE A 28 7.12 27.42 -30.03
C ILE A 28 6.16 28.52 -30.48
N GLU A 29 6.64 29.52 -31.21
CA GLU A 29 5.80 30.57 -31.79
C GLU A 29 4.65 29.96 -32.60
N ARG A 30 4.92 28.95 -33.42
CA ARG A 30 3.88 28.23 -34.15
C ARG A 30 2.85 27.59 -33.21
N GLN A 31 3.27 26.96 -32.11
CA GLN A 31 2.31 26.39 -31.14
C GLN A 31 1.53 27.46 -30.39
N MET A 32 2.16 28.58 -30.03
CA MET A 32 1.48 29.73 -29.43
C MET A 32 0.41 30.29 -30.37
N ARG A 33 0.74 30.52 -31.65
CA ARG A 33 -0.22 31.01 -32.65
C ARG A 33 -1.38 30.05 -32.91
N LEU A 34 -1.14 28.74 -32.78
CA LEU A 34 -2.18 27.71 -32.88
C LEU A 34 -2.98 27.54 -31.57
N GLY A 35 -2.57 28.18 -30.47
CA GLY A 35 -3.20 28.05 -29.15
C GLY A 35 -2.86 26.75 -28.40
N ASN A 36 -1.86 26.00 -28.87
CA ASN A 36 -1.48 24.68 -28.37
C ASN A 36 -0.33 24.69 -27.37
N TYR A 37 0.32 25.83 -27.15
CA TYR A 37 1.41 25.94 -26.18
C TYR A 37 0.85 25.80 -24.76
N GLU A 38 1.38 24.84 -23.99
CA GLU A 38 0.96 24.46 -22.61
C GLU A 38 -0.57 24.35 -22.42
N VAL A 39 -1.26 23.90 -23.47
CA VAL A 39 -2.73 23.81 -23.46
C VAL A 39 -3.23 22.74 -22.49
N GLY A 40 -2.47 21.66 -22.30
CA GLY A 40 -2.85 20.55 -21.44
C GLY A 40 -2.83 20.95 -19.96
N GLU A 41 -1.76 21.62 -19.55
CA GLU A 41 -1.52 22.16 -18.22
C GLU A 41 -2.54 23.25 -17.90
N CYS A 42 -2.76 24.20 -18.81
CA CYS A 42 -3.78 25.24 -18.64
C CYS A 42 -5.20 24.66 -18.52
N ALA A 43 -5.54 23.66 -19.33
CA ALA A 43 -6.84 23.00 -19.26
C ALA A 43 -7.01 22.22 -17.95
N ALA A 44 -5.98 21.48 -17.53
CA ALA A 44 -5.96 20.78 -16.25
C ALA A 44 -6.08 21.76 -15.08
N ALA A 45 -5.29 22.83 -15.07
CA ALA A 45 -5.31 23.86 -14.04
C ALA A 45 -6.71 24.45 -13.86
N ARG A 46 -7.39 24.86 -14.95
CA ARG A 46 -8.76 25.39 -14.88
C ARG A 46 -9.79 24.39 -14.38
N LYS A 47 -9.59 23.11 -14.69
CA LYS A 47 -10.51 22.05 -14.31
C LYS A 47 -10.34 21.66 -12.84
N PHE A 48 -9.10 21.62 -12.36
CA PHE A 48 -8.78 21.04 -11.07
C PHE A 48 -8.38 22.05 -10.00
N ILE A 49 -8.09 23.31 -10.29
CA ILE A 49 -7.80 24.35 -9.28
C ILE A 49 -9.08 25.11 -8.95
N HIS A 50 -9.31 25.37 -7.68
CA HIS A 50 -10.55 25.87 -7.11
C HIS A 50 -10.25 26.99 -6.11
N LYS A 51 -11.31 27.68 -5.67
CA LYS A 51 -11.22 28.70 -4.62
C LYS A 51 -10.60 28.12 -3.34
N GLY A 52 -9.63 28.83 -2.78
CA GLY A 52 -8.91 28.48 -1.55
C GLY A 52 -7.66 27.63 -1.78
N ASP A 53 -7.30 27.30 -3.02
CA ASP A 53 -6.07 26.56 -3.26
C ASP A 53 -4.82 27.41 -3.10
N ARG A 54 -3.76 26.75 -2.65
CA ARG A 54 -2.39 27.24 -2.68
C ARG A 54 -1.62 26.42 -3.71
N VAL A 55 -1.10 27.09 -4.73
CA VAL A 55 -0.53 26.47 -5.92
C VAL A 55 0.99 26.65 -5.90
N LEU A 56 1.71 25.54 -5.96
CA LEU A 56 3.15 25.50 -6.22
C LEU A 56 3.38 25.07 -7.68
N ASP A 57 3.99 25.94 -8.46
CA ASP A 57 4.25 25.78 -9.89
C ASP A 57 5.76 25.64 -10.12
N LEU A 58 6.19 24.47 -10.59
CA LEU A 58 7.60 24.11 -10.78
C LEU A 58 7.91 24.12 -12.28
N GLY A 59 8.78 25.06 -12.70
CA GLY A 59 9.08 25.29 -14.11
C GLY A 59 8.10 26.29 -14.73
N ALA A 60 8.26 27.57 -14.42
CA ALA A 60 7.31 28.61 -14.83
C ALA A 60 7.31 28.88 -16.34
N GLY A 61 8.38 28.52 -17.06
CA GLY A 61 8.51 28.72 -18.49
C GLY A 61 8.43 30.19 -18.86
N ILE A 62 7.50 30.56 -19.75
CA ILE A 62 7.23 31.97 -20.09
C ILE A 62 6.10 32.61 -19.25
N GLY A 63 5.65 31.92 -18.21
CA GLY A 63 4.67 32.39 -17.23
C GLY A 63 3.21 32.14 -17.62
N LEU A 64 2.92 31.29 -18.62
CA LEU A 64 1.56 31.08 -19.12
C LEU A 64 0.68 30.34 -18.09
N VAL A 65 1.12 29.19 -17.57
CA VAL A 65 0.32 28.38 -16.63
C VAL A 65 0.00 29.17 -15.36
N ALA A 66 1.00 29.71 -14.67
CA ALA A 66 0.80 30.56 -13.49
C ALA A 66 -0.15 31.74 -13.76
N SER A 67 -0.05 32.34 -14.95
CA SER A 67 -0.96 33.42 -15.36
C SER A 67 -2.40 32.94 -15.54
N ALA A 68 -2.60 31.76 -16.13
CA ALA A 68 -3.91 31.15 -16.26
C ALA A 68 -4.51 30.79 -14.90
N VAL A 69 -3.69 30.29 -13.96
CA VAL A 69 -4.08 30.01 -12.56
C VAL A 69 -4.49 31.29 -11.83
N SER A 70 -3.76 32.39 -12.00
CA SER A 70 -4.08 33.69 -11.39
C SER A 70 -5.45 34.24 -11.81
N LYS A 71 -5.98 33.81 -12.96
CA LYS A 71 -7.33 34.19 -13.42
C LYS A 71 -8.45 33.35 -12.79
N ILE A 72 -8.14 32.30 -12.04
CA ILE A 72 -9.12 31.49 -11.32
C ILE A 72 -9.54 32.22 -10.05
N GLU A 73 -10.84 32.44 -9.87
CA GLU A 73 -11.35 33.23 -8.75
C GLU A 73 -11.03 32.57 -7.39
N GLY A 74 -10.35 33.32 -6.54
CA GLY A 74 -10.16 32.98 -5.13
C GLY A 74 -9.07 31.96 -4.85
N VAL A 75 -8.11 31.75 -5.75
CA VAL A 75 -6.83 31.09 -5.42
C VAL A 75 -6.12 31.90 -4.33
N GLU A 76 -5.67 31.23 -3.27
CA GLU A 76 -5.15 31.88 -2.05
C GLU A 76 -3.70 32.36 -2.24
N ARG A 77 -2.85 31.51 -2.83
CA ARG A 77 -1.42 31.79 -3.04
C ARG A 77 -0.94 31.06 -4.28
N ILE A 78 -0.09 31.71 -5.07
CA ILE A 78 0.58 31.09 -6.23
C ILE A 78 2.07 31.38 -6.10
N VAL A 79 2.90 30.33 -6.07
CA VAL A 79 4.35 30.45 -6.08
C VAL A 79 4.87 29.67 -7.27
N SER A 80 5.58 30.36 -8.17
CA SER A 80 6.23 29.76 -9.33
C SER A 80 7.74 29.77 -9.15
N VAL A 81 8.39 28.65 -9.43
CA VAL A 81 9.85 28.50 -9.38
C VAL A 81 10.39 28.34 -10.81
N GLU A 82 11.35 29.17 -11.19
CA GLU A 82 12.02 29.11 -12.51
C GLU A 82 13.54 29.09 -12.37
N ALA A 83 14.19 28.18 -13.08
CA ALA A 83 15.63 27.99 -13.04
C ALA A 83 16.38 28.81 -14.10
N ASN A 84 15.76 29.13 -15.22
CA ASN A 84 16.41 29.86 -16.30
C ASN A 84 16.34 31.38 -16.06
N PRO A 85 17.48 32.06 -15.79
CA PRO A 85 17.50 33.51 -15.57
C PRO A 85 17.04 34.32 -16.79
N GLU A 86 17.15 33.79 -18.01
CA GLU A 86 16.71 34.47 -19.24
C GLU A 86 15.17 34.61 -19.31
N LEU A 87 14.42 33.79 -18.55
CA LEU A 87 12.96 33.78 -18.56
C LEU A 87 12.34 34.71 -17.51
N LEU A 88 13.07 35.10 -16.46
CA LEU A 88 12.51 35.86 -15.34
C LEU A 88 11.88 37.18 -15.77
N GLU A 89 12.53 37.93 -16.65
CA GLU A 89 12.01 39.20 -17.16
C GLU A 89 10.82 38.96 -18.11
N VAL A 90 10.80 37.86 -18.86
CA VAL A 90 9.65 37.47 -19.70
C VAL A 90 8.44 37.17 -18.82
N ILE A 91 8.60 36.38 -17.76
CA ILE A 91 7.52 36.02 -16.83
C ILE A 91 6.98 37.29 -16.16
N ARG A 92 7.86 38.17 -15.68
CA ARG A 92 7.45 39.47 -15.07
C ARG A 92 6.67 40.34 -16.04
N GLU A 93 7.11 40.44 -17.28
CA GLU A 93 6.40 41.22 -18.31
C GLU A 93 5.07 40.55 -18.70
N THR A 94 5.00 39.22 -18.80
CA THR A 94 3.75 38.45 -18.96
C THR A 94 2.78 38.79 -17.83
N HIS A 95 3.20 38.72 -16.56
CA HIS A 95 2.34 39.06 -15.43
C HIS A 95 1.84 40.52 -15.50
N LYS A 96 2.74 41.46 -15.79
CA LYS A 96 2.43 42.89 -15.91
C LYS A 96 1.41 43.18 -17.01
N ILE A 97 1.59 42.63 -18.22
CA ILE A 97 0.67 42.84 -19.36
C ILE A 97 -0.73 42.32 -19.03
N ASN A 98 -0.82 41.25 -18.25
CA ASN A 98 -2.09 40.64 -17.86
C ASN A 98 -2.66 41.18 -16.55
N GLY A 99 -2.00 42.16 -15.91
CA GLY A 99 -2.43 42.74 -14.64
C GLY A 99 -2.44 41.73 -13.50
N ILE A 100 -1.38 40.92 -13.40
CA ILE A 100 -1.20 39.87 -12.41
C ILE A 100 -0.15 40.30 -11.40
N ASP A 101 -0.53 40.35 -10.13
CA ASP A 101 0.32 40.64 -8.98
C ASP A 101 0.26 39.53 -7.91
N THR A 102 -0.55 38.48 -8.14
CA THR A 102 -0.82 37.40 -7.19
C THR A 102 0.20 36.25 -7.26
N VAL A 103 1.13 36.27 -8.22
CA VAL A 103 2.11 35.21 -8.44
C VAL A 103 3.47 35.62 -7.88
N GLU A 104 3.95 34.86 -6.90
CA GLU A 104 5.29 34.98 -6.34
C GLU A 104 6.28 34.20 -7.23
N LEU A 105 7.17 34.91 -7.95
CA LEU A 105 8.20 34.28 -8.80
C LEU A 105 9.51 34.12 -8.01
N ARG A 106 9.97 32.88 -7.85
CA ARG A 106 11.27 32.53 -7.26
C ARG A 106 12.25 32.05 -8.33
N HIS A 107 13.48 32.56 -8.27
CA HIS A 107 14.55 32.14 -9.16
C HIS A 107 15.42 31.08 -8.47
N GLY A 108 15.41 29.87 -9.00
CA GLY A 108 16.16 28.75 -8.44
C GLY A 108 15.73 27.42 -9.03
N ILE A 109 16.42 26.37 -8.61
CA ILE A 109 16.12 24.98 -8.96
C ILE A 109 15.34 24.33 -7.81
N VAL A 110 14.50 23.35 -8.10
CA VAL A 110 13.94 22.48 -7.05
C VAL A 110 14.67 21.13 -7.05
N SER A 111 15.11 20.72 -5.87
CA SER A 111 15.88 19.49 -5.64
C SER A 111 15.43 18.80 -4.35
N LYS A 112 15.96 17.60 -4.08
CA LYS A 112 15.69 16.86 -2.84
C LYS A 112 16.26 17.57 -1.61
N GLU A 113 17.45 18.13 -1.74
CA GLU A 113 18.17 18.86 -0.68
C GLU A 113 18.47 20.28 -1.12
N ALA A 114 18.49 21.23 -0.18
CA ALA A 114 18.84 22.61 -0.47
C ALA A 114 20.34 22.76 -0.72
N ALA A 115 20.72 23.61 -1.67
CA ALA A 115 22.12 23.88 -1.97
C ALA A 115 22.31 25.30 -2.48
N GLU A 116 23.39 25.96 -2.07
CA GLU A 116 23.64 27.36 -2.46
C GLU A 116 24.14 27.49 -3.91
N GLN A 117 24.89 26.51 -4.41
CA GLN A 117 25.47 26.51 -5.75
C GLN A 117 25.42 25.13 -6.39
N VAL A 118 24.44 24.95 -7.29
CA VAL A 118 24.29 23.77 -8.15
C VAL A 118 24.50 24.19 -9.60
N PRO A 119 25.24 23.44 -10.43
CA PRO A 119 25.42 23.77 -11.83
C PRO A 119 24.11 23.61 -12.61
N PHE A 120 23.70 24.67 -13.30
CA PHE A 120 22.59 24.66 -14.26
C PHE A 120 23.11 24.89 -15.68
N TYR A 121 22.80 23.99 -16.60
CA TYR A 121 23.34 24.01 -17.95
C TYR A 121 22.36 24.72 -18.89
N LEU A 122 22.64 25.98 -19.21
CA LEU A 122 21.86 26.77 -20.16
C LEU A 122 22.12 26.28 -21.59
N ARG A 123 21.05 26.07 -22.34
CA ARG A 123 21.11 25.55 -23.72
C ARG A 123 20.55 26.55 -24.73
N GLY A 124 20.81 26.28 -26.01
CA GLY A 124 20.36 27.17 -27.10
C GLY A 124 18.84 27.31 -27.24
N HIS A 125 18.08 26.41 -26.61
CA HIS A 125 16.62 26.49 -26.49
C HIS A 125 16.25 26.47 -25.01
N PHE A 126 15.46 27.45 -24.53
CA PHE A 126 15.22 27.61 -23.10
C PHE A 126 14.63 26.35 -22.45
N TRP A 127 13.65 25.71 -23.11
CA TRP A 127 12.97 24.46 -22.68
C TRP A 127 13.87 23.23 -22.67
N SER A 128 15.15 23.37 -23.00
CA SER A 128 16.11 22.25 -22.96
C SER A 128 17.17 22.38 -21.87
N SER A 129 17.17 23.49 -21.12
CA SER A 129 18.13 23.71 -20.03
C SER A 129 17.82 22.78 -18.86
N SER A 130 18.85 22.21 -18.23
CA SER A 130 18.70 21.14 -17.23
C SER A 130 19.88 21.11 -16.25
N MET A 131 19.78 20.28 -15.20
CA MET A 131 20.93 19.94 -14.34
C MET A 131 21.85 18.87 -14.96
N GLU A 132 21.39 18.13 -15.97
CA GLU A 132 22.16 17.05 -16.59
C GLU A 132 23.21 17.57 -17.59
N PRO A 133 24.53 17.38 -17.37
CA PRO A 133 25.57 17.90 -18.27
C PRO A 133 25.50 17.24 -19.66
N ASP A 134 25.32 15.92 -19.70
CA ASP A 134 25.48 15.09 -20.89
C ASP A 134 24.17 14.91 -21.69
N SER A 135 23.05 15.49 -21.23
CA SER A 135 21.76 15.29 -21.89
C SER A 135 21.74 15.87 -23.31
N ARG A 136 22.38 17.04 -23.54
CA ARG A 136 22.55 17.72 -24.83
C ARG A 136 23.83 18.61 -24.81
N PRO A 137 24.22 19.29 -25.91
CA PRO A 137 25.21 20.37 -25.85
C PRO A 137 24.67 21.59 -25.09
N TYR A 138 25.49 22.24 -24.25
CA TYR A 138 25.14 23.47 -23.52
C TYR A 138 25.97 24.66 -23.97
N LYS A 139 25.43 25.86 -23.76
CA LYS A 139 26.05 27.16 -24.08
C LYS A 139 26.85 27.69 -22.89
N GLU A 140 26.29 27.56 -21.69
CA GLU A 140 26.81 28.17 -20.46
C GLU A 140 26.41 27.33 -19.25
N VAL A 141 27.21 27.38 -18.18
CA VAL A 141 26.87 26.79 -16.88
C VAL A 141 26.71 27.93 -15.88
N VAL A 142 25.54 28.03 -15.26
CA VAL A 142 25.22 29.07 -14.29
C VAL A 142 25.07 28.42 -12.91
N PRO A 143 25.75 28.93 -11.86
CA PRO A 143 25.52 28.45 -10.50
C PRO A 143 24.16 28.93 -10.01
N MET A 144 23.32 28.00 -9.58
CA MET A 144 21.95 28.25 -9.14
C MET A 144 21.74 27.84 -7.70
N THR A 145 20.94 28.60 -6.98
CA THR A 145 20.41 28.17 -5.68
C THR A 145 19.35 27.09 -5.90
N ALA A 146 19.45 26.01 -5.14
CA ALA A 146 18.50 24.91 -5.15
C ALA A 146 17.67 24.94 -3.87
N PHE A 147 16.35 24.99 -4.04
CA PHE A 147 15.35 24.89 -2.98
C PHE A 147 15.02 23.42 -2.75
N ALA A 148 15.06 22.98 -1.48
CA ALA A 148 14.56 21.65 -1.15
C ALA A 148 13.04 21.61 -1.34
N MET A 149 12.55 20.55 -1.98
CA MET A 149 11.11 20.37 -2.20
C MET A 149 10.33 20.30 -0.87
N ASN A 150 10.90 19.68 0.17
CA ASN A 150 10.32 19.65 1.51
C ASN A 150 10.14 21.05 2.09
N ASP A 151 11.16 21.90 2.01
CA ASP A 151 11.10 23.28 2.53
C ASP A 151 10.01 24.09 1.82
N LEU A 152 9.89 23.93 0.49
CA LEU A 152 8.83 24.58 -0.28
C LEU A 152 7.44 24.07 0.12
N ILE A 153 7.27 22.77 0.36
CA ILE A 153 6.01 22.19 0.82
C ILE A 153 5.64 22.71 2.21
N GLU A 154 6.58 22.74 3.15
CA GLU A 154 6.35 23.21 4.52
C GLU A 154 6.01 24.70 4.54
N GLU A 155 6.70 25.51 3.75
CA GLU A 155 6.53 26.96 3.73
C GLU A 155 5.27 27.41 2.97
N ILE A 156 4.96 26.75 1.84
CA ILE A 156 3.85 27.14 0.95
C ILE A 156 2.56 26.44 1.36
N ASP A 157 2.67 25.28 2.00
CA ASP A 157 1.57 24.41 2.38
C ASP A 157 0.63 24.09 1.19
N PRO A 158 1.14 23.68 0.01
CA PRO A 158 0.38 23.65 -1.23
C PRO A 158 -0.76 22.63 -1.17
N THR A 159 -1.89 22.98 -1.78
CA THR A 159 -2.99 22.05 -2.06
C THR A 159 -2.92 21.53 -3.49
N VAL A 160 -2.27 22.26 -4.40
CA VAL A 160 -2.04 21.84 -5.79
C VAL A 160 -0.58 22.05 -6.16
N ILE A 161 0.02 21.04 -6.81
CA ILE A 161 1.35 21.14 -7.41
C ILE A 161 1.20 21.04 -8.93
N ILE A 162 1.84 21.95 -9.66
CA ILE A 162 2.04 21.87 -11.11
C ILE A 162 3.54 21.68 -11.33
N ALA A 163 3.94 20.70 -12.15
CA ALA A 163 5.34 20.43 -12.41
C ALA A 163 5.61 20.14 -13.88
N ASP A 164 6.47 20.95 -14.47
CA ASP A 164 7.05 20.78 -15.80
C ASP A 164 8.53 21.17 -15.74
N ILE A 165 9.39 20.22 -15.31
CA ILE A 165 10.82 20.49 -15.03
C ILE A 165 11.76 19.64 -15.88
N GLU A 166 11.29 19.14 -17.02
CA GLU A 166 12.06 18.56 -18.13
C GLU A 166 13.21 17.62 -17.69
N GLY A 167 13.02 16.77 -16.68
CA GLY A 167 14.02 15.75 -16.33
C GLY A 167 14.23 15.45 -14.85
N GLY A 168 13.84 16.37 -13.96
CA GLY A 168 14.13 16.30 -12.51
C GLY A 168 13.02 15.68 -11.65
N GLU A 169 11.89 15.33 -12.23
CA GLU A 169 10.64 14.99 -11.53
C GLU A 169 10.78 13.75 -10.65
N LEU A 170 11.59 12.78 -11.07
CA LEU A 170 11.71 11.48 -10.40
C LEU A 170 12.33 11.56 -9.01
N GLU A 171 13.26 12.48 -8.80
CA GLU A 171 14.04 12.55 -7.56
C GLU A 171 13.45 13.53 -6.56
N ILE A 172 12.78 14.58 -7.03
CA ILE A 172 12.22 15.61 -6.14
C ILE A 172 11.05 15.11 -5.30
N PHE A 173 10.32 14.11 -5.78
CA PHE A 173 9.17 13.56 -5.07
C PHE A 173 9.52 12.39 -4.13
N ASP A 174 10.69 11.77 -4.30
CA ASP A 174 11.10 10.60 -3.53
C ASP A 174 11.20 10.89 -2.01
N GLY A 175 10.39 10.18 -1.22
CA GLY A 175 10.34 10.32 0.25
C GLY A 175 9.40 11.42 0.77
N LEU A 176 8.61 12.07 -0.08
CA LEU A 176 7.61 13.07 0.34
C LEU A 176 6.26 12.42 0.71
N THR A 177 5.49 13.03 1.62
CA THR A 177 4.13 12.54 2.01
C THR A 177 2.99 13.24 1.26
N LEU A 178 3.17 14.51 0.88
CA LEU A 178 2.20 15.33 0.14
C LEU A 178 0.77 15.31 0.74
N ASP A 179 0.65 15.32 2.07
CA ASP A 179 -0.61 15.01 2.78
C ASP A 179 -1.75 15.98 2.48
N LYS A 180 -1.42 17.27 2.28
CA LYS A 180 -2.40 18.33 1.97
C LYS A 180 -2.59 18.57 0.48
N VAL A 181 -1.73 17.99 -0.36
CA VAL A 181 -1.84 18.12 -1.80
C VAL A 181 -2.98 17.22 -2.27
N ARG A 182 -4.01 17.84 -2.85
CA ARG A 182 -5.17 17.14 -3.41
C ARG A 182 -4.99 16.82 -4.88
N THR A 183 -4.20 17.63 -5.59
CA THR A 183 -4.01 17.49 -7.05
C THR A 183 -2.56 17.76 -7.41
N VAL A 184 -2.00 16.90 -8.25
CA VAL A 184 -0.73 17.11 -8.94
C VAL A 184 -0.98 17.11 -10.44
N ILE A 185 -0.57 18.16 -11.12
CA ILE A 185 -0.59 18.28 -12.59
C ILE A 185 0.88 18.21 -13.02
N ILE A 186 1.25 17.21 -13.81
CA ILE A 186 2.66 16.98 -14.14
C ILE A 186 2.83 16.55 -15.59
N GLU A 187 3.79 17.14 -16.29
CA GLU A 187 4.18 16.66 -17.61
C GLU A 187 5.19 15.51 -17.47
N LEU A 188 4.86 14.35 -18.06
CA LEU A 188 5.75 13.19 -18.10
C LEU A 188 6.22 12.97 -19.54
N HIS A 189 7.53 12.81 -19.69
CA HIS A 189 8.19 12.52 -20.96
C HIS A 189 8.81 11.11 -20.98
N PRO A 190 8.05 10.07 -21.41
CA PRO A 190 8.55 8.69 -21.44
C PRO A 190 9.80 8.49 -22.30
N LEU A 191 10.03 9.38 -23.27
CA LEU A 191 11.24 9.38 -24.13
C LEU A 191 12.51 9.75 -23.36
N VAL A 192 12.39 10.41 -22.20
CA VAL A 192 13.51 10.83 -21.35
C VAL A 192 13.78 9.78 -20.26
N TYR A 193 12.75 9.26 -19.59
CA TYR A 193 12.91 8.37 -18.43
C TYR A 193 12.73 6.87 -18.72
N GLY A 194 12.29 6.53 -19.93
CA GLY A 194 11.85 5.17 -20.26
C GLY A 194 10.58 4.74 -19.53
N VAL A 195 10.04 3.58 -19.93
CA VAL A 195 8.80 3.02 -19.35
C VAL A 195 8.93 2.75 -17.85
N GLU A 196 10.12 2.38 -17.38
CA GLU A 196 10.36 2.08 -15.96
C GLU A 196 10.37 3.35 -15.09
N GLY A 197 10.95 4.45 -15.58
CA GLY A 197 10.90 5.75 -14.88
C GLY A 197 9.46 6.24 -14.75
N GLN A 198 8.68 6.18 -15.84
CA GLN A 198 7.26 6.53 -15.79
C GLN A 198 6.49 5.66 -14.78
N ARG A 199 6.75 4.34 -14.76
CA ARG A 199 6.13 3.41 -13.79
C ARG A 199 6.46 3.74 -12.34
N LYS A 200 7.69 4.20 -12.05
CA LYS A 200 8.09 4.63 -10.70
C LYS A 200 7.31 5.87 -10.25
N VAL A 201 7.15 6.88 -11.10
CA VAL A 201 6.33 8.07 -10.79
C VAL A 201 4.88 7.68 -10.53
N LEU A 202 4.31 6.84 -11.40
CA LEU A 202 2.93 6.36 -11.23
C LEU A 202 2.76 5.59 -9.92
N LYS A 203 3.72 4.73 -9.59
CA LYS A 203 3.72 3.98 -8.33
C LYS A 203 3.84 4.90 -7.12
N PHE A 204 4.72 5.90 -7.17
CA PHE A 204 4.89 6.86 -6.09
C PHE A 204 3.57 7.58 -5.76
N PHE A 205 2.90 8.15 -6.77
CA PHE A 205 1.62 8.82 -6.55
C PHE A 205 0.50 7.85 -6.11
N ASP A 206 0.48 6.62 -6.61
CA ASP A 206 -0.46 5.57 -6.16
C ASP A 206 -0.23 5.18 -4.70
N ASP A 207 1.03 5.02 -4.28
CA ASP A 207 1.43 4.72 -2.89
C ASP A 207 1.01 5.85 -1.93
N LEU A 208 1.05 7.11 -2.39
CA LEU A 208 0.53 8.28 -1.67
C LEU A 208 -0.99 8.45 -1.75
N GLY A 209 -1.71 7.55 -2.44
CA GLY A 209 -3.17 7.56 -2.50
C GLY A 209 -3.78 8.50 -3.56
N PHE A 210 -2.98 8.99 -4.50
CA PHE A 210 -3.49 9.67 -5.68
C PHE A 210 -3.95 8.67 -6.76
N ARG A 211 -4.83 9.12 -7.64
CA ARG A 211 -5.25 8.38 -8.84
C ARG A 211 -5.01 9.23 -10.07
N ALA A 212 -4.42 8.64 -11.10
CA ALA A 212 -4.34 9.26 -12.42
C ALA A 212 -5.74 9.38 -13.03
N GLU A 213 -6.12 10.59 -13.43
CA GLU A 213 -7.37 10.91 -14.10
C GLU A 213 -7.40 10.25 -15.49
N ASP A 214 -8.43 9.44 -15.75
CA ASP A 214 -8.51 8.61 -16.97
C ASP A 214 -8.41 9.42 -18.26
N GLU A 215 -8.98 10.64 -18.27
CA GLU A 215 -8.95 11.56 -19.42
C GLU A 215 -7.54 12.02 -19.81
N TYR A 216 -6.60 12.01 -18.86
CA TYR A 216 -5.24 12.52 -19.05
C TYR A 216 -4.21 11.42 -19.32
N ARG A 217 -4.64 10.15 -19.40
CA ARG A 217 -3.73 9.00 -19.60
C ARG A 217 -3.12 8.89 -20.99
N SER A 218 -3.69 9.57 -21.99
CA SER A 218 -3.25 9.49 -23.39
C SER A 218 -2.34 10.67 -23.82
N GLY A 219 -2.06 11.62 -22.92
CA GLY A 219 -1.23 12.79 -23.19
C GLY A 219 0.13 12.75 -22.50
N SER A 220 0.94 13.79 -22.71
CA SER A 220 2.15 14.05 -21.91
C SER A 220 1.81 14.64 -20.54
N VAL A 221 0.71 15.39 -20.43
CA VAL A 221 0.19 15.93 -19.17
C VAL A 221 -0.61 14.89 -18.41
N TRP A 222 -0.18 14.58 -17.20
CA TRP A 222 -0.87 13.72 -16.25
C TRP A 222 -1.50 14.55 -15.15
N VAL A 223 -2.72 14.19 -14.77
CA VAL A 223 -3.37 14.74 -13.57
C VAL A 223 -3.57 13.62 -12.58
N PHE A 224 -3.02 13.81 -11.39
CA PHE A 224 -3.19 12.94 -10.25
C PHE A 224 -4.08 13.64 -9.24
N SER A 225 -5.25 13.10 -8.96
CA SER A 225 -6.14 13.62 -7.92
C SER A 225 -6.21 12.60 -6.79
N ARG A 226 -6.11 13.07 -5.55
CA ARG A 226 -6.77 12.35 -4.46
C ARG A 226 -8.25 12.51 -4.73
N MET A 227 -8.98 11.40 -4.92
CA MET A 227 -10.44 11.51 -4.96
C MET A 227 -10.83 12.30 -3.71
N PRO A 228 -11.68 13.35 -3.81
CA PRO A 228 -12.34 13.83 -2.63
C PRO A 228 -13.09 12.61 -2.11
N ILE A 229 -12.55 11.98 -1.07
CA ILE A 229 -13.35 11.15 -0.22
C ILE A 229 -14.42 12.13 0.18
N LYS A 230 -15.63 12.02 -0.41
CA LYS A 230 -16.82 12.61 0.20
C LYS A 230 -16.67 12.18 1.64
N GLN A 231 -16.38 13.13 2.52
CA GLN A 231 -16.28 12.84 3.93
C GLN A 231 -17.63 12.20 4.24
N VAL A 232 -17.66 10.87 4.28
CA VAL A 232 -18.62 10.17 5.08
C VAL A 232 -18.40 10.84 6.43
N PRO A 233 -19.42 11.49 7.02
CA PRO A 233 -19.26 12.08 8.33
C PRO A 233 -18.59 11.01 9.17
N ARG A 234 -17.38 11.31 9.67
CA ARG A 234 -16.66 10.39 10.55
C ARG A 234 -17.61 10.23 11.72
N PHE A 235 -18.39 9.15 11.73
CA PHE A 235 -19.40 8.94 12.75
C PHE A 235 -18.62 8.71 14.04
N LEU A 236 -18.49 9.81 14.80
CA LEU A 236 -17.80 9.92 16.07
C LEU A 236 -16.34 9.47 15.96
N THR A 237 -15.40 10.41 15.82
CA THR A 237 -14.10 10.23 16.47
C THR A 237 -14.40 10.11 17.96
N ARG A 238 -14.54 8.87 18.46
CA ARG A 238 -14.25 8.60 19.86
C ARG A 238 -12.80 9.06 20.02
N GLY A 239 -12.52 9.93 21.00
CA GLY A 239 -11.14 10.27 21.35
C GLY A 239 -10.32 9.00 21.66
N PRO A 240 -9.01 9.11 21.98
CA PRO A 240 -8.19 7.93 22.27
C PRO A 240 -8.93 7.03 23.26
N SER A 241 -9.40 5.88 22.78
CA SER A 241 -10.20 4.99 23.61
C SER A 241 -9.32 4.48 24.73
N SER A 242 -9.89 4.20 25.90
CA SER A 242 -9.12 3.59 26.98
C SER A 242 -8.46 2.28 26.52
N PRO A 243 -7.21 1.98 26.93
CA PRO A 243 -6.60 0.66 26.71
C PRO A 243 -7.22 -0.42 27.61
N VAL A 244 -8.10 -0.05 28.56
CA VAL A 244 -8.61 -0.97 29.57
C VAL A 244 -9.74 -1.84 29.01
N HIS A 245 -9.63 -3.14 29.24
CA HIS A 245 -10.60 -4.15 28.84
C HIS A 245 -11.66 -4.30 29.93
N THR A 246 -12.79 -3.61 29.78
CA THR A 246 -13.84 -3.51 30.81
C THR A 246 -15.13 -4.27 30.45
N GLN A 247 -15.17 -4.86 29.26
CA GLN A 247 -16.33 -5.54 28.72
C GLN A 247 -16.44 -6.95 29.29
N ASP A 248 -17.58 -7.28 29.91
CA ASP A 248 -17.88 -8.62 30.40
C ASP A 248 -17.95 -9.68 29.28
N ASN A 249 -18.26 -9.25 28.04
CA ASN A 249 -18.30 -10.11 26.86
C ASN A 249 -17.67 -9.39 25.64
N PRO A 250 -16.34 -9.40 25.52
CA PRO A 250 -15.63 -8.64 24.50
C PRO A 250 -15.98 -9.12 23.09
N GLN A 251 -16.35 -8.19 22.22
CA GLN A 251 -16.69 -8.48 20.82
C GLN A 251 -15.44 -8.49 19.96
N PHE A 252 -15.07 -9.65 19.44
CA PHE A 252 -13.97 -9.84 18.50
C PHE A 252 -14.48 -9.99 17.07
N VAL A 253 -13.76 -9.40 16.12
CA VAL A 253 -13.98 -9.59 14.69
C VAL A 253 -12.68 -9.90 13.94
N ILE A 254 -12.75 -10.86 13.02
CA ILE A 254 -11.71 -11.11 12.03
C ILE A 254 -12.20 -10.70 10.64
N PRO A 255 -11.78 -9.52 10.11
CA PRO A 255 -11.87 -9.24 8.69
C PRO A 255 -10.73 -9.94 7.96
N THR A 256 -10.99 -10.64 6.86
CA THR A 256 -9.94 -11.31 6.07
C THR A 256 -10.31 -11.49 4.60
N CYS A 257 -9.35 -11.86 3.77
CA CYS A 257 -9.53 -12.14 2.35
C CYS A 257 -9.20 -13.60 2.04
N MET A 258 -9.97 -14.23 1.14
CA MET A 258 -9.76 -15.63 0.75
C MET A 258 -9.78 -15.80 -0.76
N ARG A 259 -8.91 -16.67 -1.27
CA ARG A 259 -8.89 -17.13 -2.66
C ARG A 259 -8.52 -18.59 -2.69
N ASN A 260 -9.45 -19.47 -3.03
CA ASN A 260 -9.18 -20.91 -3.11
C ASN A 260 -8.63 -21.50 -1.81
N GLU A 261 -9.34 -21.29 -0.70
CA GLU A 261 -8.95 -21.75 0.65
C GLU A 261 -9.99 -22.70 1.26
N GLY A 262 -10.96 -23.17 0.47
CA GLY A 262 -12.06 -24.04 0.87
C GLY A 262 -11.64 -25.24 1.75
N PRO A 263 -10.57 -25.98 1.40
CA PRO A 263 -10.11 -27.13 2.19
C PRO A 263 -9.75 -26.83 3.65
N PHE A 264 -9.42 -25.58 3.97
CA PHE A 264 -8.86 -25.19 5.28
C PHE A 264 -9.81 -24.30 6.09
N LEU A 265 -10.82 -23.72 5.41
CA LEU A 265 -11.72 -22.71 5.97
C LEU A 265 -12.49 -23.19 7.20
N LEU A 266 -13.04 -24.40 7.17
CA LEU A 266 -13.90 -24.88 8.27
C LEU A 266 -13.12 -25.13 9.57
N GLU A 267 -11.86 -25.60 9.49
CA GLU A 267 -11.02 -25.80 10.67
C GLU A 267 -10.67 -24.45 11.28
N TRP A 268 -10.25 -23.51 10.43
CA TRP A 268 -9.91 -22.16 10.85
C TRP A 268 -11.08 -21.47 11.56
N LEU A 269 -12.31 -21.57 11.03
CA LEU A 269 -13.51 -21.05 11.69
C LEU A 269 -13.78 -21.75 13.02
N ALA A 270 -13.77 -23.09 13.03
CA ALA A 270 -14.05 -23.88 14.23
C ALA A 270 -13.06 -23.56 15.36
N PHE A 271 -11.78 -23.43 15.04
CA PHE A 271 -10.74 -23.07 15.99
C PHE A 271 -10.97 -21.67 16.58
N HIS A 272 -11.11 -20.64 15.74
CA HIS A 272 -11.25 -19.26 16.22
C HIS A 272 -12.55 -19.05 17.01
N ARG A 273 -13.65 -19.72 16.62
CA ARG A 273 -14.88 -19.73 17.40
C ARG A 273 -14.68 -20.35 18.78
N SER A 274 -13.92 -21.43 18.87
CA SER A 274 -13.69 -22.13 20.13
C SER A 274 -12.88 -21.34 21.16
N ILE A 275 -11.99 -20.45 20.71
CA ILE A 275 -11.26 -19.54 21.61
C ILE A 275 -12.07 -18.29 21.96
N GLY A 276 -13.28 -18.15 21.38
CA GLY A 276 -14.23 -17.10 21.71
C GLY A 276 -14.34 -15.98 20.69
N ILE A 277 -13.85 -16.12 19.46
CA ILE A 277 -14.07 -15.12 18.40
C ILE A 277 -15.46 -15.32 17.78
N GLN A 278 -16.26 -14.26 17.70
CA GLN A 278 -17.68 -14.39 17.34
C GLN A 278 -18.00 -13.88 15.92
N ASN A 279 -17.22 -12.93 15.41
CA ASN A 279 -17.52 -12.25 14.15
C ASN A 279 -16.43 -12.49 13.10
N PHE A 280 -16.85 -12.79 11.87
CA PHE A 280 -15.96 -13.01 10.74
C PHE A 280 -16.49 -12.24 9.54
N VAL A 281 -15.66 -11.40 8.94
CA VAL A 281 -15.98 -10.69 7.69
C VAL A 281 -15.02 -11.19 6.63
N VAL A 282 -15.51 -11.94 5.65
CA VAL A 282 -14.66 -12.60 4.66
C VAL A 282 -14.91 -12.03 3.27
N PHE A 283 -13.84 -11.54 2.64
CA PHE A 283 -13.86 -11.07 1.26
C PHE A 283 -13.30 -12.14 0.31
N SER A 284 -14.09 -12.62 -0.65
CA SER A 284 -13.63 -13.60 -1.63
C SER A 284 -13.02 -12.97 -2.89
N ASN A 285 -11.93 -13.55 -3.39
CA ASN A 285 -11.22 -13.14 -4.60
C ASN A 285 -11.22 -14.28 -5.62
N ASP A 286 -11.90 -14.10 -6.76
CA ASP A 286 -11.95 -15.03 -7.91
C ASP A 286 -11.71 -16.51 -7.56
N CYS A 287 -12.61 -17.06 -6.74
CA CYS A 287 -12.54 -18.44 -6.31
C CYS A 287 -12.92 -19.36 -7.47
N SER A 288 -12.21 -20.48 -7.57
CA SER A 288 -12.43 -21.52 -8.59
C SER A 288 -12.52 -22.92 -7.99
N ASP A 289 -12.45 -23.04 -6.66
CA ASP A 289 -12.57 -24.28 -5.90
C ASP A 289 -13.89 -24.39 -5.12
N GLY A 290 -14.77 -23.40 -5.24
CA GLY A 290 -16.02 -23.33 -4.46
C GLY A 290 -15.87 -22.73 -3.07
N THR A 291 -14.72 -22.11 -2.74
CA THR A 291 -14.55 -21.34 -1.48
C THR A 291 -15.65 -20.29 -1.31
N ASP A 292 -16.01 -19.58 -2.38
CA ASP A 292 -17.09 -18.60 -2.41
C ASP A 292 -18.46 -19.23 -2.10
N LEU A 293 -18.77 -20.39 -2.69
CA LEU A 293 -20.00 -21.13 -2.41
C LEU A 293 -20.07 -21.62 -0.96
N LEU A 294 -18.93 -22.02 -0.39
CA LEU A 294 -18.81 -22.43 1.00
C LEU A 294 -19.04 -21.23 1.93
N LEU A 295 -18.47 -20.07 1.60
CA LEU A 295 -18.67 -18.81 2.32
C LEU A 295 -20.12 -18.30 2.21
N ASP A 296 -20.75 -18.40 1.04
CA ASP A 296 -22.17 -18.08 0.86
C ASP A 296 -23.06 -18.94 1.77
N ARG A 297 -22.77 -20.25 1.88
CA ARG A 297 -23.50 -21.14 2.79
C ARG A 297 -23.27 -20.77 4.25
N LEU A 298 -22.06 -20.40 4.64
CA LEU A 298 -21.77 -19.94 6.00
C LEU A 298 -22.47 -18.62 6.34
N ASP A 299 -22.61 -17.72 5.37
CA ASP A 299 -23.35 -16.45 5.50
C ASP A 299 -24.86 -16.71 5.63
N GLU A 300 -25.43 -17.62 4.82
CA GLU A 300 -26.82 -18.10 4.96
C GLU A 300 -27.11 -18.65 6.38
N LEU A 301 -26.10 -19.28 7.00
CA LEU A 301 -26.19 -19.84 8.36
C LEU A 301 -25.89 -18.81 9.46
N GLY A 302 -25.50 -17.58 9.09
CA GLY A 302 -25.13 -16.51 10.04
C GLY A 302 -23.80 -16.74 10.77
N VAL A 303 -22.93 -17.60 10.23
CA VAL A 303 -21.61 -17.93 10.82
C VAL A 303 -20.57 -16.88 10.46
N VAL A 304 -20.64 -16.36 9.23
CA VAL A 304 -19.75 -15.31 8.72
C VAL A 304 -20.58 -14.22 8.05
N THR A 305 -19.96 -13.09 7.73
CA THR A 305 -20.46 -12.14 6.72
C THR A 305 -19.58 -12.26 5.49
N HIS A 306 -20.15 -12.74 4.39
CA HIS A 306 -19.43 -12.95 3.13
C HIS A 306 -19.70 -11.82 2.14
N LEU A 307 -18.64 -11.30 1.52
CA LEU A 307 -18.72 -10.29 0.47
C LEU A 307 -17.73 -10.60 -0.66
N PRO A 308 -18.06 -10.29 -1.92
CA PRO A 308 -17.04 -10.22 -2.96
C PRO A 308 -16.07 -9.09 -2.65
N ASN A 309 -14.78 -9.27 -2.98
CA ASN A 309 -13.79 -8.23 -2.71
C ASN A 309 -14.07 -6.94 -3.53
N PRO A 310 -14.11 -5.75 -2.88
CA PRO A 310 -14.37 -4.47 -3.56
C PRO A 310 -13.32 -4.11 -4.61
N ALA A 311 -12.10 -4.68 -4.55
CA ALA A 311 -11.06 -4.46 -5.55
C ALA A 311 -11.47 -4.85 -6.96
N LYS A 312 -12.34 -5.86 -7.12
CA LYS A 312 -12.87 -6.22 -8.43
C LYS A 312 -13.70 -5.08 -9.03
N ALA A 313 -14.61 -4.52 -8.24
CA ALA A 313 -15.45 -3.39 -8.66
C ALA A 313 -14.59 -2.13 -8.92
N ALA A 314 -13.56 -1.92 -8.11
CA ALA A 314 -12.61 -0.82 -8.27
C ALA A 314 -11.55 -1.05 -9.36
N LYS A 315 -11.56 -2.20 -10.06
CA LYS A 315 -10.52 -2.64 -11.02
C LYS A 315 -9.10 -2.49 -10.47
N SER A 316 -8.93 -2.73 -9.17
CA SER A 316 -7.68 -2.62 -8.46
C SER A 316 -7.01 -3.99 -8.33
N THR A 317 -5.67 -4.02 -8.40
CA THR A 317 -4.88 -5.21 -8.08
C THR A 317 -4.59 -5.32 -6.57
N TYR A 318 -4.95 -4.31 -5.76
CA TYR A 318 -4.72 -4.28 -4.31
C TYR A 318 -5.91 -4.86 -3.54
N PHE A 319 -6.14 -6.16 -3.70
CA PHE A 319 -7.28 -6.87 -3.11
C PHE A 319 -7.36 -6.77 -1.59
N GLN A 320 -6.28 -7.07 -0.88
CA GLN A 320 -6.30 -7.14 0.59
C GLN A 320 -6.35 -5.74 1.26
N PRO A 321 -5.51 -4.75 0.87
CA PRO A 321 -5.58 -3.42 1.47
C PRO A 321 -6.93 -2.72 1.28
N LEU A 322 -7.54 -2.85 0.09
CA LEU A 322 -8.82 -2.22 -0.18
C LEU A 322 -9.97 -2.90 0.59
N ALA A 323 -9.95 -4.23 0.70
CA ALA A 323 -10.91 -4.96 1.51
C ALA A 323 -10.81 -4.58 2.99
N MET A 324 -9.59 -4.45 3.55
CA MET A 324 -9.42 -4.00 4.93
C MET A 324 -9.93 -2.57 5.13
N LYS A 325 -9.63 -1.65 4.20
CA LYS A 325 -10.18 -0.28 4.23
C LYS A 325 -11.70 -0.28 4.23
N PHE A 326 -12.32 -1.09 3.38
CA PHE A 326 -13.77 -1.23 3.34
C PHE A 326 -14.33 -1.83 4.63
N ALA A 327 -13.66 -2.85 5.19
CA ALA A 327 -14.07 -3.52 6.41
C ALA A 327 -14.15 -2.56 7.60
N MET A 328 -13.22 -1.60 7.72
CA MET A 328 -13.23 -0.61 8.81
C MET A 328 -14.49 0.26 8.87
N ASP A 329 -15.12 0.49 7.71
CA ASP A 329 -16.35 1.28 7.64
C ASP A 329 -17.60 0.42 7.85
N MET A 330 -17.47 -0.91 7.90
CA MET A 330 -18.60 -1.81 8.11
C MET A 330 -19.12 -1.67 9.55
N PRO A 331 -20.45 -1.55 9.74
CA PRO A 331 -21.04 -1.42 11.07
C PRO A 331 -20.68 -2.54 12.04
N GLN A 332 -20.48 -3.77 11.55
CA GLN A 332 -20.08 -4.90 12.39
C GLN A 332 -18.65 -4.76 12.92
N VAL A 333 -17.71 -4.27 12.10
CA VAL A 333 -16.32 -4.04 12.51
C VAL A 333 -16.24 -2.84 13.45
N ARG A 334 -16.94 -1.73 13.14
CA ARG A 334 -16.98 -0.53 14.01
C ARG A 334 -17.61 -0.79 15.39
N ARG A 335 -18.46 -1.82 15.52
CA ARG A 335 -19.08 -2.22 16.79
C ARG A 335 -18.25 -3.23 17.58
N ALA A 336 -17.23 -3.82 16.99
CA ALA A 336 -16.35 -4.75 17.69
C ALA A 336 -15.46 -3.97 18.67
N ASP A 337 -15.16 -4.59 19.82
CA ASP A 337 -14.21 -4.06 20.78
C ASP A 337 -12.77 -4.36 20.32
N TYR A 338 -12.58 -5.49 19.63
CA TYR A 338 -11.28 -5.97 19.17
C TYR A 338 -11.35 -6.43 17.73
N VAL A 339 -10.30 -6.09 16.98
CA VAL A 339 -10.16 -6.44 15.56
C VAL A 339 -8.78 -7.06 15.36
N ILE A 340 -8.71 -8.17 14.62
CA ILE A 340 -7.44 -8.76 14.15
C ILE A 340 -7.65 -9.33 12.76
N GLN A 341 -6.73 -9.07 11.83
CA GLN A 341 -6.69 -9.80 10.56
C GLN A 341 -5.81 -11.03 10.73
N THR A 342 -6.30 -12.18 10.28
CA THR A 342 -5.50 -13.41 10.16
C THR A 342 -5.77 -14.07 8.81
N ASP A 343 -4.77 -14.75 8.29
CA ASP A 343 -4.91 -15.62 7.13
C ASP A 343 -5.47 -17.00 7.55
N VAL A 344 -5.97 -17.79 6.60
CA VAL A 344 -6.63 -19.09 6.90
C VAL A 344 -5.66 -20.15 7.44
N ASP A 345 -4.35 -19.95 7.21
CA ASP A 345 -3.26 -20.78 7.70
C ASP A 345 -2.64 -20.26 9.01
N GLU A 346 -3.29 -19.32 9.69
CA GLU A 346 -2.84 -18.74 10.94
C GLU A 346 -3.84 -19.02 12.08
N PHE A 347 -3.35 -19.51 13.22
CA PHE A 347 -4.14 -19.89 14.39
C PHE A 347 -3.67 -19.16 15.65
N ILE A 348 -4.57 -18.45 16.33
CA ILE A 348 -4.26 -17.71 17.56
C ILE A 348 -4.18 -18.68 18.74
N ASN A 349 -2.96 -19.08 19.11
CA ASN A 349 -2.71 -20.05 20.17
C ASN A 349 -2.49 -19.33 21.52
N ILE A 350 -3.54 -19.30 22.34
CA ILE A 350 -3.56 -18.67 23.66
C ILE A 350 -3.06 -19.66 24.71
N LYS A 351 -1.99 -19.31 25.41
CA LYS A 351 -1.25 -20.20 26.34
C LYS A 351 -1.63 -20.04 27.80
N VAL A 352 -2.41 -19.01 28.13
CA VAL A 352 -2.90 -18.70 29.47
C VAL A 352 -4.33 -19.18 29.71
N GLY A 353 -4.71 -19.33 30.99
CA GLY A 353 -6.06 -19.71 31.41
C GLY A 353 -6.59 -20.94 30.69
N ASP A 354 -7.85 -20.89 30.27
CA ASP A 354 -8.53 -21.93 29.49
C ASP A 354 -8.38 -21.71 27.96
N GLY A 355 -7.46 -20.83 27.56
CA GLY A 355 -7.13 -20.54 26.17
C GLY A 355 -8.23 -19.76 25.44
N THR A 356 -8.95 -18.91 26.16
CA THR A 356 -9.95 -18.02 25.58
C THR A 356 -9.40 -16.61 25.37
N VAL A 357 -10.01 -15.84 24.46
CA VAL A 357 -9.69 -14.42 24.30
C VAL A 357 -9.90 -13.64 25.59
N THR A 358 -10.85 -14.03 26.44
CA THR A 358 -11.07 -13.39 27.75
C THR A 358 -9.89 -13.64 28.70
N ASP A 359 -9.37 -14.86 28.75
CA ASP A 359 -8.17 -15.18 29.54
C ASP A 359 -6.95 -14.39 29.06
N LEU A 360 -6.81 -14.24 27.75
CA LEU A 360 -5.74 -13.45 27.15
C LEU A 360 -5.82 -11.98 27.56
N LEU A 361 -6.99 -11.36 27.45
CA LEU A 361 -7.19 -9.96 27.84
C LEU A 361 -6.90 -9.74 29.33
N ASN A 362 -7.34 -10.67 30.19
CA ASN A 362 -7.07 -10.62 31.63
C ASN A 362 -5.58 -10.74 31.95
N ALA A 363 -4.86 -11.61 31.24
CA ALA A 363 -3.44 -11.85 31.47
C ALA A 363 -2.54 -10.74 30.90
N ALA A 364 -2.88 -10.20 29.72
CA ALA A 364 -2.12 -9.14 29.06
C ALA A 364 -2.28 -7.78 29.77
N GLY A 365 -3.42 -7.56 30.46
CA GLY A 365 -3.75 -6.26 31.02
C GLY A 365 -4.10 -5.24 29.94
N PRO A 366 -4.19 -3.94 30.29
CA PRO A 366 -4.62 -2.91 29.35
C PRO A 366 -3.68 -2.76 28.14
N PHE A 367 -4.23 -2.77 26.92
CA PHE A 367 -3.50 -2.44 25.70
C PHE A 367 -4.39 -1.77 24.65
N HIS A 368 -3.76 -1.01 23.76
CA HIS A 368 -4.36 -0.57 22.49
C HIS A 368 -4.01 -1.54 21.35
N VAL A 369 -2.80 -2.12 21.37
CA VAL A 369 -2.36 -3.11 20.40
C VAL A 369 -1.62 -4.25 21.09
N LEU A 370 -1.94 -5.50 20.74
CA LEU A 370 -1.18 -6.69 21.11
C LEU A 370 -0.67 -7.36 19.83
N SER A 371 0.63 -7.19 19.55
CA SER A 371 1.30 -7.79 18.39
C SER A 371 1.75 -9.21 18.72
N ILE A 372 1.11 -10.19 18.08
CA ILE A 372 1.38 -11.61 18.25
C ILE A 372 2.32 -12.09 17.14
N SER A 373 3.47 -12.63 17.53
CA SER A 373 4.48 -13.09 16.57
C SER A 373 4.13 -14.44 15.96
N GLU A 374 4.47 -14.60 14.68
CA GLU A 374 4.36 -15.88 13.97
C GLU A 374 5.37 -16.91 14.51
N LEU A 375 4.92 -18.15 14.70
CA LEU A 375 5.75 -19.34 14.82
C LEU A 375 5.44 -20.26 13.63
N ASN A 376 6.42 -20.47 12.73
CA ASN A 376 6.16 -21.24 11.52
C ASN A 376 6.21 -22.74 11.74
N PHE A 377 5.20 -23.40 11.21
CA PHE A 377 5.11 -24.83 11.06
C PHE A 377 5.60 -25.24 9.66
N SER A 378 6.44 -26.26 9.63
CA SER A 378 6.95 -26.86 8.39
C SER A 378 5.88 -27.77 7.77
N SER A 379 6.18 -28.35 6.62
CA SER A 379 5.35 -29.43 6.06
C SER A 379 5.51 -30.77 6.80
N GLY A 380 6.44 -30.88 7.75
CA GLY A 380 6.70 -32.10 8.51
C GLY A 380 7.03 -33.31 7.63
N GLY A 381 7.60 -33.08 6.44
CA GLY A 381 7.85 -34.14 5.46
C GLY A 381 6.59 -34.75 4.84
N ASN A 382 5.46 -34.01 4.82
CA ASN A 382 4.25 -34.43 4.13
C ASN A 382 4.17 -33.85 2.72
N TRP A 383 4.16 -34.73 1.73
CA TRP A 383 4.03 -34.35 0.33
C TRP A 383 2.57 -34.04 -0.03
N GLU A 384 1.68 -35.00 0.25
CA GLU A 384 0.32 -35.04 -0.27
C GLU A 384 -0.64 -34.08 0.45
N LEU A 385 -1.56 -33.49 -0.32
CA LEU A 385 -2.76 -32.85 0.22
C LEU A 385 -3.73 -33.91 0.80
N LYS A 386 -3.91 -33.87 2.12
CA LYS A 386 -4.84 -34.74 2.86
C LYS A 386 -6.00 -33.92 3.40
N ASP A 387 -7.20 -34.52 3.39
CA ASP A 387 -8.36 -33.99 4.10
C ASP A 387 -8.18 -34.27 5.59
N GLY A 388 -7.87 -33.22 6.34
CA GLY A 388 -7.52 -33.31 7.74
C GLY A 388 -7.17 -31.94 8.30
N TRP A 389 -6.98 -31.87 9.61
CA TRP A 389 -6.71 -30.63 10.31
C TRP A 389 -5.25 -30.25 10.20
N LEU A 390 -4.97 -29.03 9.72
CA LEU A 390 -3.63 -28.47 9.66
C LEU A 390 -2.95 -28.54 11.02
N THR A 391 -3.70 -28.15 12.06
CA THR A 391 -3.21 -28.10 13.43
C THR A 391 -2.85 -29.49 13.96
N GLU A 392 -3.46 -30.57 13.44
CA GLU A 392 -3.18 -31.95 13.84
C GLU A 392 -2.09 -32.61 12.99
N MET A 393 -2.07 -32.35 11.69
CA MET A 393 -1.17 -33.00 10.72
C MET A 393 0.22 -32.36 10.71
N PHE A 394 0.32 -31.05 10.85
CA PHE A 394 1.58 -30.31 10.73
C PHE A 394 2.01 -29.84 12.11
N ARG A 395 2.67 -30.72 12.87
CA ARG A 395 3.12 -30.45 14.25
C ARG A 395 4.55 -29.93 14.34
N GLU A 396 5.35 -30.16 13.32
CA GLU A 396 6.74 -29.72 13.31
C GLU A 396 6.80 -28.20 13.09
N HIS A 397 7.44 -27.50 14.01
CA HIS A 397 7.63 -26.06 13.93
C HIS A 397 9.08 -25.66 14.23
N GLU A 398 9.41 -24.44 13.85
CA GLU A 398 10.69 -23.84 14.18
C GLU A 398 10.81 -23.51 15.68
N THR A 399 12.04 -23.29 16.15
CA THR A 399 12.25 -22.87 17.56
C THR A 399 11.77 -21.43 17.79
N ASP A 400 11.17 -21.20 18.96
CA ASP A 400 10.80 -19.88 19.50
C ASP A 400 12.00 -19.07 20.03
N THR A 401 13.15 -19.72 20.19
CA THR A 401 14.42 -19.16 20.69
C THR A 401 15.55 -19.28 19.67
N PRO A 402 15.37 -18.80 18.42
CA PRO A 402 16.39 -18.93 17.39
C PRO A 402 17.62 -18.04 17.65
N GLY A 403 18.70 -18.26 16.88
CA GLY A 403 19.81 -17.31 16.81
C GLY A 403 19.39 -15.96 16.22
N HIS A 404 20.17 -14.91 16.52
CA HIS A 404 19.89 -13.52 16.13
C HIS A 404 19.45 -13.34 14.66
N TRP A 405 20.15 -13.96 13.71
CA TRP A 405 19.88 -13.82 12.28
C TRP A 405 18.55 -14.42 11.81
N GLN A 406 17.94 -15.29 12.62
CA GLN A 406 16.67 -15.95 12.31
C GLN A 406 15.50 -15.45 13.19
N ALA A 407 15.79 -14.57 14.15
CA ALA A 407 14.86 -14.14 15.19
C ALA A 407 13.70 -13.28 14.68
N ARG A 408 13.86 -12.61 13.54
CA ARG A 408 12.83 -11.73 12.99
C ARG A 408 11.68 -12.53 12.34
N ARG A 409 10.44 -12.30 12.78
CA ARG A 409 9.22 -12.85 12.16
C ARG A 409 8.13 -11.82 12.03
N GLY A 410 7.20 -12.09 11.11
CA GLY A 410 5.99 -11.31 10.96
C GLY A 410 5.14 -11.36 12.22
N VAL A 411 4.28 -10.35 12.37
CA VAL A 411 3.26 -10.29 13.41
C VAL A 411 1.88 -10.12 12.79
N LYS A 412 0.86 -10.48 13.56
CA LYS A 412 -0.49 -9.92 13.44
C LYS A 412 -0.82 -9.19 14.73
N SER A 413 -1.73 -8.22 14.67
CA SER A 413 -2.06 -7.39 15.84
C SER A 413 -3.53 -7.50 16.19
N ILE A 414 -3.80 -7.80 17.46
CA ILE A 414 -5.12 -7.55 18.06
C ILE A 414 -5.18 -6.07 18.42
N ILE A 415 -6.18 -5.37 17.89
CA ILE A 415 -6.34 -3.93 18.02
C ILE A 415 -7.58 -3.64 18.85
N HIS A 416 -7.41 -2.86 19.92
CA HIS A 416 -8.49 -2.34 20.75
C HIS A 416 -8.68 -0.85 20.47
N GLY A 417 -9.91 -0.43 20.22
CA GLY A 417 -10.20 0.97 19.92
C GLY A 417 -9.80 1.36 18.50
N ALA A 418 -10.55 0.84 17.54
CA ALA A 418 -10.26 0.99 16.13
C ALA A 418 -10.00 2.45 15.67
N ASP A 419 -10.77 3.40 16.20
CA ASP A 419 -10.66 4.80 15.79
C ASP A 419 -9.35 5.49 16.23
N ASN A 420 -8.48 4.83 17.02
CA ASN A 420 -7.19 5.36 17.47
C ASN A 420 -6.09 5.31 16.40
N PHE A 421 -6.32 4.64 15.28
CA PHE A 421 -5.29 4.34 14.28
C PHE A 421 -5.59 4.98 12.93
N GLU A 422 -4.54 5.39 12.23
CA GLU A 422 -4.61 6.08 10.94
C GLU A 422 -4.86 5.12 9.78
N THR A 423 -4.13 3.99 9.79
CA THR A 423 -4.22 2.97 8.74
C THR A 423 -4.27 1.58 9.37
N TRP A 424 -4.79 0.61 8.62
CA TRP A 424 -4.76 -0.79 9.05
C TRP A 424 -4.23 -1.72 7.97
N PRO A 425 -2.90 -1.79 7.86
CA PRO A 425 -2.28 -2.87 7.14
C PRO A 425 -2.48 -4.21 7.86
N VAL A 426 -2.26 -5.28 7.12
CA VAL A 426 -2.54 -6.67 7.50
C VAL A 426 -1.70 -7.19 8.68
N HIS A 427 -0.60 -6.51 9.02
CA HIS A 427 0.29 -6.94 10.11
C HIS A 427 0.03 -6.20 11.42
N ARG A 428 -0.16 -4.89 11.34
CA ARG A 428 -0.31 -4.00 12.51
C ARG A 428 -0.90 -2.66 12.09
N PRO A 429 -1.53 -1.89 12.98
CA PRO A 429 -2.05 -0.58 12.60
C PRO A 429 -0.92 0.44 12.37
N GLY A 430 -1.18 1.45 11.55
CA GLY A 430 -0.40 2.68 11.47
C GLY A 430 -0.94 3.70 12.48
N ILE A 431 -0.05 4.39 13.18
CA ILE A 431 -0.41 5.38 14.19
C ILE A 431 -0.35 6.79 13.63
N PHE A 432 -1.14 7.70 14.18
CA PHE A 432 -1.00 9.12 13.86
C PHE A 432 0.37 9.64 14.34
N ALA A 433 0.99 10.51 13.55
CA ALA A 433 2.27 11.12 13.93
C ALA A 433 2.21 11.74 15.33
N GLY A 434 3.20 11.44 16.18
CA GLY A 434 3.27 11.94 17.56
C GLY A 434 2.31 11.29 18.57
N SER A 435 1.60 10.22 18.19
CA SER A 435 0.67 9.53 19.11
C SER A 435 1.26 8.32 19.84
N PHE A 436 2.52 7.95 19.58
CA PHE A 436 3.15 6.74 20.14
C PHE A 436 3.08 6.68 21.67
N ASP A 437 3.46 7.76 22.35
CA ASP A 437 3.48 7.86 23.82
C ASP A 437 2.09 7.76 24.48
N GLN A 438 1.03 7.85 23.68
CA GLN A 438 -0.36 7.73 24.15
C GLN A 438 -0.89 6.30 24.03
N LEU A 439 -0.12 5.42 23.38
CA LEU A 439 -0.52 4.05 23.09
C LEU A 439 0.18 3.06 24.01
N VAL A 440 -0.52 1.96 24.27
CA VAL A 440 0.00 0.84 25.04
C VAL A 440 0.07 -0.31 24.05
N TRP A 441 1.29 -0.63 23.65
CA TRP A 441 1.55 -1.58 22.58
C TRP A 441 2.42 -2.72 23.12
N LEU A 442 1.83 -3.90 23.20
CA LEU A 442 2.43 -5.08 23.81
C LEU A 442 2.75 -6.14 22.76
N ASP A 443 3.69 -7.02 23.08
CA ASP A 443 3.98 -8.25 22.34
C ASP A 443 3.23 -9.47 22.91
N GLY A 444 3.38 -10.64 22.29
CA GLY A 444 2.72 -11.89 22.71
C GLY A 444 3.10 -12.40 24.11
N SER A 445 4.09 -11.80 24.79
CA SER A 445 4.39 -12.04 26.21
C SER A 445 3.82 -10.97 27.14
N GLY A 446 3.14 -9.94 26.62
CA GLY A 446 2.63 -8.82 27.39
C GLY A 446 3.67 -7.74 27.69
N ASN A 447 4.84 -7.78 27.04
CA ASN A 447 5.87 -6.76 27.22
C ASN A 447 5.71 -5.63 26.20
N PRO A 448 6.10 -4.38 26.52
CA PRO A 448 6.12 -3.31 25.54
C PRO A 448 6.97 -3.65 24.31
N VAL A 449 6.44 -3.36 23.12
CA VAL A 449 7.22 -3.50 21.88
C VAL A 449 8.29 -2.40 21.77
N PRO A 450 9.40 -2.65 21.06
CA PRO A 450 10.38 -1.62 20.72
C PRO A 450 9.74 -0.46 19.93
N GLU A 451 10.16 0.78 20.21
CA GLU A 451 9.65 1.97 19.54
C GLU A 451 9.95 1.97 18.03
N ASP A 452 11.15 1.55 17.63
CA ASP A 452 11.58 1.42 16.24
C ASP A 452 10.72 0.43 15.46
N PHE A 453 10.24 -0.64 16.10
CA PHE A 453 9.25 -1.55 15.49
C PHE A 453 7.97 -0.81 15.12
N VAL A 454 7.53 0.20 15.89
CA VAL A 454 6.31 0.97 15.64
C VAL A 454 6.53 2.14 14.68
N VAL A 455 7.58 2.94 14.90
CA VAL A 455 7.88 4.14 14.12
C VAL A 455 8.30 3.80 12.69
N ASN A 456 9.12 2.76 12.49
CA ASN A 456 9.64 2.40 11.15
C ASN A 456 8.66 1.58 10.30
N HIS A 457 7.39 1.52 10.69
CA HIS A 457 6.36 0.78 9.98
C HIS A 457 6.65 -0.73 9.75
N GLU A 458 7.45 -1.36 10.61
CA GLU A 458 7.97 -2.72 10.44
C GLU A 458 6.89 -3.83 10.51
N ASN A 459 6.90 -4.76 9.55
CA ASN A 459 5.95 -5.89 9.52
C ASN A 459 6.33 -7.05 10.44
N GLY A 460 7.50 -7.00 11.07
CA GLY A 460 8.01 -8.05 11.92
C GLY A 460 8.90 -7.56 13.05
N ILE A 461 9.08 -8.42 14.05
CA ILE A 461 9.83 -8.13 15.27
C ILE A 461 10.76 -9.31 15.60
N ASP A 462 11.79 -9.06 16.41
CA ASP A 462 12.53 -10.14 17.08
C ASP A 462 11.57 -10.92 17.97
N ARG A 463 11.33 -12.19 17.67
CA ARG A 463 10.33 -13.01 18.38
C ARG A 463 10.82 -13.60 19.71
N ARG A 464 12.11 -13.52 20.02
CA ARG A 464 12.69 -14.24 21.17
C ARG A 464 12.08 -13.72 22.46
N GLY A 465 11.49 -14.63 23.25
CA GLY A 465 10.85 -14.30 24.54
C GLY A 465 9.54 -13.51 24.42
N ARG A 466 8.80 -13.66 23.31
CA ARG A 466 7.54 -12.92 23.02
C ARG A 466 6.32 -13.82 22.81
N TYR A 467 6.29 -14.97 23.48
CA TYR A 467 5.30 -16.03 23.28
C TYR A 467 4.63 -16.50 24.58
N ASP A 468 4.79 -15.80 25.69
CA ASP A 468 4.39 -16.33 27.01
C ASP A 468 2.87 -16.38 27.17
N LEU A 469 2.14 -15.40 26.63
CA LEU A 469 0.69 -15.31 26.72
C LEU A 469 -0.01 -15.90 25.49
N VAL A 470 0.50 -15.57 24.30
CA VAL A 470 -0.10 -15.93 23.01
C VAL A 470 0.96 -16.02 21.92
N GLN A 471 0.76 -16.92 20.97
CA GLN A 471 1.55 -17.04 19.75
C GLN A 471 0.62 -17.19 18.53
N LEU A 472 1.12 -16.84 17.35
CA LEU A 472 0.41 -17.07 16.10
C LEU A 472 1.01 -18.28 15.38
N ASP A 473 0.32 -19.42 15.45
CA ASP A 473 0.74 -20.64 14.78
C ASP A 473 0.47 -20.49 13.28
N HIS A 474 1.53 -20.38 12.48
CA HIS A 474 1.44 -20.12 11.04
C HIS A 474 1.87 -21.36 10.25
N HIS A 475 0.98 -21.86 9.39
CA HIS A 475 1.20 -23.02 8.51
C HIS A 475 1.36 -22.59 7.03
N PRO A 476 2.39 -21.79 6.68
CA PRO A 476 2.51 -21.17 5.37
C PRO A 476 2.71 -22.15 4.21
N LEU A 477 3.25 -23.34 4.51
CA LEU A 477 3.54 -24.39 3.56
C LEU A 477 2.43 -25.42 3.48
N ARG A 478 1.88 -25.85 4.63
CA ARG A 478 0.98 -27.01 4.75
C ARG A 478 1.68 -28.24 4.14
N SER A 479 1.06 -29.00 3.26
CA SER A 479 1.77 -30.04 2.48
C SER A 479 2.56 -29.45 1.31
N ALA A 480 3.54 -30.19 0.77
CA ALA A 480 4.28 -29.75 -0.42
C ALA A 480 3.35 -29.45 -1.60
N GLU A 481 2.35 -30.29 -1.87
CA GLU A 481 1.35 -30.07 -2.91
C GLU A 481 0.49 -28.81 -2.67
N SER A 482 0.14 -28.51 -1.42
CA SER A 482 -0.56 -27.28 -1.06
C SER A 482 0.29 -26.04 -1.37
N TYR A 483 1.59 -26.12 -1.11
CA TYR A 483 2.53 -25.05 -1.47
C TYR A 483 2.66 -24.86 -2.98
N LEU A 484 2.71 -25.94 -3.77
CA LEU A 484 2.75 -25.85 -5.24
C LEU A 484 1.49 -25.17 -5.80
N MET A 485 0.31 -25.49 -5.25
CA MET A 485 -0.94 -24.79 -5.56
C MET A 485 -0.87 -23.29 -5.23
N LYS A 486 -0.31 -22.93 -4.07
CA LYS A 486 -0.09 -21.54 -3.65
C LYS A 486 0.82 -20.79 -4.63
N GLN A 487 1.89 -21.43 -5.11
CA GLN A 487 2.79 -20.86 -6.11
C GLN A 487 2.10 -20.68 -7.46
N TRP A 488 1.37 -21.69 -7.94
CA TRP A 488 0.64 -21.61 -9.21
C TRP A 488 -0.40 -20.49 -9.23
N ARG A 489 -1.17 -20.33 -8.15
CA ARG A 489 -2.11 -19.21 -8.01
C ARG A 489 -1.42 -17.84 -8.08
N GLY A 490 -0.20 -17.74 -7.56
CA GLY A 490 0.62 -16.53 -7.57
C GLY A 490 1.29 -16.24 -8.92
N SER A 491 1.74 -17.27 -9.63
CA SER A 491 2.42 -17.13 -10.93
C SER A 491 1.49 -16.64 -12.04
N VAL A 492 0.20 -16.99 -11.99
CA VAL A 492 -0.84 -16.48 -12.90
C VAL A 492 -1.00 -14.95 -12.82
N ALA A 493 -0.60 -14.32 -11.71
CA ALA A 493 -0.66 -12.86 -11.53
C ALA A 493 0.64 -12.13 -11.95
N ASP A 494 1.77 -12.82 -12.10
CA ASP A 494 3.08 -12.20 -12.35
C ASP A 494 4.01 -13.18 -13.09
N ASN A 495 4.01 -13.11 -14.43
CA ASN A 495 4.72 -14.01 -15.35
C ASN A 495 6.28 -13.95 -15.27
N ARG A 496 6.87 -13.35 -14.24
CA ARG A 496 8.32 -13.04 -14.16
C ARG A 496 9.03 -13.50 -12.89
N ARG A 497 8.40 -14.28 -12.00
CA ARG A 497 9.14 -14.81 -10.84
C ARG A 497 10.00 -15.99 -11.27
N SER A 498 11.32 -15.77 -11.28
CA SER A 498 12.27 -16.87 -11.11
C SER A 498 11.97 -17.57 -9.78
N THR A 499 12.09 -18.89 -9.77
CA THR A 499 11.97 -19.82 -8.63
C THR A 499 12.86 -19.42 -7.45
N ASP A 500 12.42 -18.46 -6.65
CA ASP A 500 13.07 -18.13 -5.39
C ASP A 500 12.75 -19.19 -4.33
N HIS A 501 13.61 -20.21 -4.26
CA HIS A 501 13.54 -21.29 -3.27
C HIS A 501 13.71 -20.79 -1.81
N HIS A 502 14.12 -19.53 -1.61
CA HIS A 502 14.34 -18.95 -0.29
C HIS A 502 13.09 -19.00 0.58
N TYR A 503 11.91 -18.76 0.02
CA TYR A 503 10.66 -18.78 0.78
C TYR A 503 10.41 -20.16 1.40
N TYR A 504 10.45 -21.23 0.60
CA TYR A 504 10.24 -22.59 1.08
C TYR A 504 11.30 -22.98 2.12
N ARG A 505 12.58 -22.66 1.85
CA ARG A 505 13.67 -22.95 2.79
C ARG A 505 13.47 -22.25 4.14
N LYS A 506 13.11 -20.97 4.15
CA LYS A 506 12.90 -20.20 5.37
C LYS A 506 11.72 -20.71 6.20
N ARG A 507 10.67 -21.20 5.55
CA ARG A 507 9.47 -21.74 6.20
C ARG A 507 9.55 -23.24 6.51
N SER A 508 10.65 -23.92 6.15
CA SER A 508 10.88 -25.36 6.38
C SER A 508 11.88 -25.66 7.51
N LEU A 509 12.26 -24.69 8.35
CA LEU A 509 13.34 -24.86 9.34
C LEU A 509 13.07 -25.98 10.37
N GLY A 510 11.81 -26.19 10.76
CA GLY A 510 11.37 -27.32 11.59
C GLY A 510 12.15 -27.55 12.88
N GLY A 511 12.13 -28.80 13.38
CA GLY A 511 12.95 -29.29 14.48
C GLY A 511 12.34 -29.28 15.89
N ASN A 512 11.12 -28.78 16.07
CA ASN A 512 10.41 -28.78 17.37
C ASN A 512 8.97 -29.30 17.20
N PHE A 513 8.40 -29.86 18.27
CA PHE A 513 7.11 -30.58 18.23
C PHE A 513 6.21 -30.31 19.44
N TYR A 514 6.48 -29.28 20.24
CA TYR A 514 5.71 -29.06 21.47
C TYR A 514 4.30 -28.54 21.15
N GLY A 515 3.28 -29.34 21.48
CA GLY A 515 1.89 -29.10 21.10
C GLY A 515 1.11 -28.20 22.05
N HIS A 516 1.46 -26.92 22.17
CA HIS A 516 0.69 -25.99 23.03
C HIS A 516 -0.77 -25.84 22.60
N ILE A 517 -1.04 -25.93 21.29
CA ILE A 517 -2.38 -25.81 20.72
C ILE A 517 -3.29 -27.01 21.06
N ASP A 518 -2.73 -28.16 21.46
CA ASP A 518 -3.48 -29.41 21.69
C ASP A 518 -4.58 -29.29 22.71
N ARG A 519 -4.37 -28.47 23.75
CA ARG A 519 -5.36 -28.23 24.79
C ARG A 519 -6.63 -27.53 24.27
N LEU A 520 -6.54 -26.85 23.13
CA LEU A 520 -7.63 -26.08 22.50
C LEU A 520 -8.44 -26.93 21.52
N LEU A 521 -7.80 -27.92 20.88
CA LEU A 521 -8.39 -28.72 19.81
C LEU A 521 -9.68 -29.46 20.21
N PRO A 522 -9.85 -30.01 21.43
CA PRO A 522 -11.12 -30.64 21.81
C PRO A 522 -12.32 -29.69 21.76
N ARG A 523 -12.12 -28.40 22.02
CA ARG A 523 -13.19 -27.39 21.94
C ARG A 523 -13.44 -26.98 20.48
N ALA A 524 -12.37 -26.79 19.71
CA ALA A 524 -12.45 -26.56 18.28
C ALA A 524 -13.20 -27.69 17.56
N ARG A 525 -12.95 -28.96 17.94
CA ARG A 525 -13.65 -30.12 17.36
C ARG A 525 -15.15 -30.06 17.55
N LYS A 526 -15.65 -29.57 18.69
CA LYS A 526 -17.08 -29.38 18.91
C LYS A 526 -17.68 -28.33 17.98
N GLU A 527 -16.99 -27.21 17.76
CA GLU A 527 -17.42 -26.20 16.79
C GLU A 527 -17.43 -26.76 15.37
N TRP A 528 -16.42 -27.56 15.02
CA TRP A 528 -16.37 -28.23 13.73
C TRP A 528 -17.51 -29.22 13.54
N ASP A 529 -17.77 -30.08 14.51
CA ASP A 529 -18.88 -31.04 14.47
C ASP A 529 -20.23 -30.32 14.27
N ALA A 530 -20.39 -29.14 14.89
CA ALA A 530 -21.54 -28.27 14.67
C ALA A 530 -21.60 -27.74 13.23
N LEU A 531 -20.50 -27.25 12.66
CA LEU A 531 -20.43 -26.77 11.28
C LEU A 531 -20.75 -27.90 10.28
N ILE A 532 -20.06 -29.04 10.38
CA ILE A 532 -20.22 -30.15 9.43
C ILE A 532 -21.54 -30.93 9.59
N SER A 533 -22.33 -30.62 10.63
CA SER A 533 -23.70 -31.13 10.74
C SER A 533 -24.61 -30.60 9.62
N ASP A 534 -24.29 -29.45 9.03
CA ASP A 534 -24.92 -28.99 7.80
C ASP A 534 -24.38 -29.77 6.60
N LYS A 535 -25.23 -30.65 6.05
CA LYS A 535 -24.84 -31.53 4.94
C LYS A 535 -24.36 -30.75 3.70
N LYS A 536 -25.00 -29.62 3.36
CA LYS A 536 -24.62 -28.80 2.20
C LYS A 536 -23.21 -28.24 2.40
N LEU A 537 -22.89 -27.76 3.61
CA LEU A 537 -21.56 -27.26 3.95
C LEU A 537 -20.49 -28.35 3.87
N LEU A 538 -20.77 -29.54 4.40
CA LEU A 538 -19.85 -30.69 4.31
C LEU A 538 -19.60 -31.13 2.86
N ASP A 539 -20.65 -31.16 2.03
CA ASP A 539 -20.52 -31.52 0.62
C ASP A 539 -19.69 -30.47 -0.15
N LEU A 540 -19.86 -29.18 0.14
CA LEU A 540 -19.04 -28.10 -0.43
C LEU A 540 -17.57 -28.17 0.02
N HIS A 541 -17.31 -28.47 1.30
CA HIS A 541 -15.95 -28.68 1.81
C HIS A 541 -15.24 -29.80 1.04
N ARG A 542 -15.88 -30.96 0.92
CA ARG A 542 -15.34 -32.10 0.18
C ARG A 542 -15.11 -31.78 -1.29
N ALA A 543 -16.06 -31.10 -1.93
CA ALA A 543 -15.91 -30.68 -3.32
C ALA A 543 -14.69 -29.75 -3.51
N SER A 544 -14.43 -28.83 -2.58
CA SER A 544 -13.26 -27.95 -2.66
C SER A 544 -11.94 -28.73 -2.58
N ILE A 545 -11.88 -29.77 -1.76
CA ILE A 545 -10.71 -30.66 -1.65
C ILE A 545 -10.49 -31.43 -2.95
N ASP A 546 -11.55 -31.97 -3.53
CA ASP A 546 -11.46 -32.70 -4.79
C ASP A 546 -10.98 -31.80 -5.93
N VAL A 547 -11.44 -30.53 -5.98
CA VAL A 547 -10.93 -29.55 -6.94
C VAL A 547 -9.44 -29.27 -6.74
N HIS A 548 -8.98 -29.12 -5.49
CA HIS A 548 -7.56 -28.93 -5.23
C HIS A 548 -6.72 -30.13 -5.66
N ARG A 549 -7.16 -31.36 -5.34
CA ARG A 549 -6.49 -32.60 -5.77
C ARG A 549 -6.37 -32.70 -7.28
N GLU A 550 -7.45 -32.39 -8.01
CA GLU A 550 -7.43 -32.42 -9.47
C GLU A 550 -6.54 -31.32 -10.04
N ARG A 551 -6.58 -30.12 -9.45
CA ARG A 551 -5.73 -29.01 -9.86
C ARG A 551 -4.26 -29.36 -9.67
N ILE A 552 -3.87 -29.90 -8.51
CA ILE A 552 -2.50 -30.36 -8.21
C ILE A 552 -1.99 -31.28 -9.33
N ARG A 553 -2.77 -32.31 -9.69
CA ARG A 553 -2.41 -33.24 -10.78
C ARG A 553 -2.25 -32.52 -12.13
N SER A 554 -3.09 -31.54 -12.42
CA SER A 554 -3.03 -30.80 -13.68
C SER A 554 -1.81 -29.87 -13.80
N ILE A 555 -1.39 -29.26 -12.68
CA ILE A 555 -0.31 -28.26 -12.67
C ILE A 555 1.07 -28.87 -12.46
N GLU A 556 1.14 -30.13 -11.99
CA GLU A 556 2.39 -30.76 -11.55
C GLU A 556 3.47 -30.79 -12.63
N ASN A 557 3.05 -30.88 -13.90
CA ASN A 557 3.94 -30.93 -15.07
C ASN A 557 4.07 -29.58 -15.80
N GLU A 558 3.44 -28.51 -15.31
CA GLU A 558 3.65 -27.18 -15.87
C GLU A 558 5.10 -26.73 -15.59
N PRO A 559 5.86 -26.22 -16.58
CA PRO A 559 7.28 -25.90 -16.41
C PRO A 559 7.59 -24.98 -15.21
N ALA A 560 6.72 -24.01 -14.93
CA ALA A 560 6.88 -23.08 -13.81
C ALA A 560 6.70 -23.73 -12.42
N ILE A 561 6.05 -24.89 -12.34
CA ILE A 561 5.77 -25.62 -11.10
C ILE A 561 6.69 -26.82 -10.97
N SER A 562 6.99 -27.53 -12.07
CA SER A 562 7.85 -28.72 -12.06
C SER A 562 9.24 -28.42 -11.51
N GLU A 563 9.82 -27.26 -11.81
CA GLU A 563 11.12 -26.86 -11.27
C GLU A 563 11.11 -26.74 -9.73
N VAL A 564 10.09 -26.07 -9.17
CA VAL A 564 9.93 -25.94 -7.71
C VAL A 564 9.66 -27.30 -7.08
N ARG A 565 8.79 -28.11 -7.71
CA ARG A 565 8.45 -29.45 -7.26
C ARG A 565 9.69 -30.34 -7.17
N ASP A 566 10.46 -30.41 -8.24
CA ASP A 566 11.63 -31.28 -8.34
C ASP A 566 12.68 -30.85 -7.32
N TRP A 567 12.91 -29.54 -7.19
CA TRP A 567 13.79 -28.99 -6.15
C TRP A 567 13.32 -29.36 -4.73
N ILE A 568 12.02 -29.21 -4.40
CA ILE A 568 11.49 -29.60 -3.08
C ILE A 568 11.70 -31.10 -2.86
N ARG A 569 11.39 -31.92 -3.87
CA ARG A 569 11.48 -33.38 -3.77
C ARG A 569 12.94 -33.81 -3.51
N GLU A 570 13.89 -33.27 -4.26
CA GLU A 570 15.32 -33.56 -4.12
C GLU A 570 15.90 -33.08 -2.78
N ASN A 571 15.44 -31.95 -2.23
CA ASN A 571 16.05 -31.36 -1.04
C ASN A 571 15.36 -31.74 0.28
N TYR A 572 14.10 -32.15 0.25
CA TYR A 572 13.29 -32.39 1.46
C TYR A 572 12.62 -33.77 1.50
N PHE A 573 12.60 -34.50 0.38
CA PHE A 573 11.91 -35.80 0.26
C PHE A 573 12.74 -36.89 -0.44
N ALA A 574 14.05 -36.68 -0.67
CA ALA A 574 14.89 -37.60 -1.42
C ALA A 574 14.95 -39.02 -0.82
N ASP A 575 14.81 -39.14 0.51
CA ASP A 575 14.88 -40.42 1.22
C ASP A 575 13.54 -41.18 1.26
N GLN A 576 12.43 -40.63 0.75
CA GLN A 576 11.13 -41.31 0.69
C GLN A 576 10.92 -42.12 -0.61
N GLY A 577 11.94 -42.21 -1.47
CA GLY A 577 11.92 -42.94 -2.75
C GLY A 577 12.43 -44.38 -2.70
N SER A 578 12.71 -44.93 -1.51
CA SER A 578 13.17 -46.31 -1.35
C SER A 578 12.52 -46.95 -0.13
N ASP A 579 11.26 -47.35 -0.28
CA ASP A 579 10.68 -48.55 0.34
C ASP A 579 9.44 -49.02 -0.45
#